data_AF-A0A5B0J6Z7-F1
#
_entry.id   AF-A0A5B0J6Z7-F1
#
_cell.length_a   1.000
_cell.length_b   1.000
_cell.length_c   1.000
_cell.angle_alpha   90.00
_cell.angle_beta   90.00
_cell.angle_gamma   90.00
#
_symmetry.space_group_name_H-M   'P 1'
#
loop_
_entity.id
_entity.type
_entity.pdbx_description
1 polymer ?
#
loop_
_entity_poly.entity_id
_entity_poly.type
_entity_poly.pdbx_seq_one_letter_code
_entity_poly.pdbx_strand_id
1 'polypeptide(L)'
;MAALVDHDPSAVPFHPDATRVEAGLPTGFSGDQLRADLRYGPQYRIIRGVSDETFRVRADGVVVADFTLSVGVGPVGLTTARVHETFRYESGLIREIVADIRIGG
;
A
#
# COMPACT_ATOMS: atom_id res chain seq x y z
N MET A 1 0.14 8.00 -4.90
CA MET A 1 -1.05 7.52 -4.16
C MET A 1 -2.31 7.42 -5.00
N ALA A 2 -2.40 8.08 -6.17
CA ALA A 2 -3.52 7.92 -7.10
C ALA A 2 -3.93 6.45 -7.30
N ALA A 3 -2.97 5.53 -7.46
CA ALA A 3 -3.23 4.10 -7.60
C ALA A 3 -4.04 3.44 -6.46
N LEU A 4 -3.96 3.94 -5.22
CA LEU A 4 -4.69 3.37 -4.07
C LEU A 4 -6.15 3.85 -4.03
N VAL A 5 -6.38 5.14 -4.33
CA VAL A 5 -7.72 5.75 -4.32
C VAL A 5 -8.47 5.45 -5.61
N ASP A 6 -7.78 5.52 -6.75
CA ASP A 6 -8.33 5.27 -8.08
C ASP A 6 -8.31 3.79 -8.45
N HIS A 7 -7.73 2.94 -7.59
CA HIS A 7 -7.53 1.50 -7.82
C HIS A 7 -6.83 1.18 -9.16
N ASP A 8 -6.02 2.12 -9.67
CA ASP A 8 -5.30 1.95 -10.92
C ASP A 8 -3.83 1.54 -10.68
N PRO A 9 -3.48 0.26 -10.86
CA PRO A 9 -2.11 -0.19 -10.70
C PRO A 9 -1.21 0.18 -11.89
N SER A 10 -1.73 0.77 -12.97
CA SER A 10 -0.97 1.00 -14.22
C SER A 10 0.24 1.91 -14.01
N ALA A 11 0.18 2.79 -13.02
CA ALA A 11 1.26 3.70 -12.65
C ALA A 11 2.24 3.12 -11.61
N VAL A 12 2.04 1.89 -11.12
CA VAL A 12 2.86 1.29 -10.05
C VAL A 12 3.89 0.31 -10.62
N PRO A 13 5.20 0.63 -10.56
CA PRO A 13 6.24 -0.14 -11.22
C PRO A 13 6.67 -1.37 -10.39
N PHE A 14 5.80 -2.36 -10.23
CA PHE A 14 6.17 -3.60 -9.52
C PHE A 14 7.20 -4.43 -10.28
N HIS A 15 8.22 -4.92 -9.58
CA HIS A 15 9.10 -5.97 -10.06
C HIS A 15 8.30 -7.27 -10.26
N PRO A 16 8.61 -8.14 -11.25
CA PRO A 16 7.92 -9.43 -11.41
C PRO A 16 7.90 -10.28 -10.13
N ASP A 17 9.02 -10.29 -9.41
CA ASP A 17 9.19 -10.98 -8.12
C ASP A 17 8.90 -10.09 -6.90
N ALA A 18 8.07 -9.05 -7.06
CA ALA A 18 7.75 -8.17 -5.95
C ALA A 18 7.04 -8.94 -4.82
N THR A 19 7.45 -8.66 -3.58
CA THR A 19 6.84 -9.26 -2.39
C THR A 19 6.24 -8.18 -1.48
N ARG A 20 5.27 -8.60 -0.67
CA ARG A 20 4.69 -7.75 0.36
C ARG A 20 4.51 -8.48 1.68
N VAL A 21 4.85 -7.80 2.75
CA VAL A 21 4.60 -8.21 4.13
C VAL A 21 3.80 -7.12 4.84
N GLU A 22 2.67 -7.48 5.42
CA GLU A 22 1.81 -6.60 6.22
C GLU A 22 1.78 -7.07 7.67
N ALA A 23 2.23 -6.23 8.61
CA ALA A 23 2.32 -6.55 10.03
C ALA A 23 3.02 -7.90 10.32
N GLY A 24 4.07 -8.21 9.54
CA GLY A 24 4.82 -9.47 9.64
C GLY A 24 4.20 -10.67 8.91
N LEU A 25 3.01 -10.52 8.31
CA LEU A 25 2.36 -11.56 7.52
C LEU A 25 2.64 -11.37 6.03
N PRO A 26 3.16 -12.38 5.32
CA PRO A 26 3.28 -12.31 3.86
C PRO A 26 1.90 -12.21 3.21
N THR A 27 1.66 -11.13 2.46
CA THR A 27 0.39 -10.84 1.78
C THR A 27 0.55 -10.57 0.28
N GLY A 28 1.77 -10.66 -0.25
CA GLY A 28 2.04 -10.56 -1.68
C GLY A 28 3.27 -11.35 -2.07
N PHE A 29 3.15 -12.11 -3.16
CA PHE A 29 4.14 -13.11 -3.58
C PHE A 29 4.63 -12.90 -5.02
N SER A 30 4.02 -11.99 -5.79
CA SER A 30 4.51 -11.56 -7.10
C SER A 30 3.99 -10.18 -7.48
N GLY A 31 4.67 -9.53 -8.44
CA GLY A 31 4.23 -8.24 -8.97
C GLY A 31 2.86 -8.32 -9.66
N ASP A 32 2.57 -9.41 -10.37
CA ASP A 32 1.28 -9.58 -11.03
C ASP A 32 0.13 -9.80 -10.04
N GLN A 33 0.39 -10.56 -8.96
CA GLN A 33 -0.56 -10.68 -7.86
C GLN A 33 -0.81 -9.31 -7.21
N LEU A 34 0.25 -8.57 -6.88
CA LEU A 34 0.12 -7.25 -6.26
C LEU A 34 -0.65 -6.27 -7.14
N ARG A 35 -0.43 -6.26 -8.47
CA ARG A 35 -1.23 -5.48 -9.43
C ARG A 35 -2.70 -5.89 -9.41
N ALA A 36 -2.98 -7.20 -9.42
CA ALA A 36 -4.34 -7.71 -9.38
C ALA A 36 -5.04 -7.36 -8.07
N ASP A 37 -4.33 -7.48 -6.94
CA ASP A 37 -4.81 -7.11 -5.61
C ASP A 37 -5.15 -5.62 -5.56
N LEU A 38 -4.28 -4.72 -6.03
CA LEU A 38 -4.60 -3.27 -6.06
C LEU A 38 -5.85 -2.96 -6.88
N ARG A 39 -6.05 -3.69 -7.99
CA ARG A 39 -7.15 -3.42 -8.93
C ARG A 39 -8.48 -4.00 -8.48
N TYR A 40 -8.47 -5.19 -7.88
CA TYR A 40 -9.68 -5.98 -7.63
C TYR A 40 -9.86 -6.38 -6.16
N GLY A 41 -8.83 -6.20 -5.34
CA GLY A 41 -8.78 -6.67 -3.96
C GLY A 41 -9.89 -6.05 -3.12
N PRO A 42 -10.72 -6.86 -2.44
CA PRO A 42 -11.81 -6.36 -1.60
C PRO A 42 -11.32 -5.42 -0.49
N GLN A 43 -10.08 -5.60 -0.01
CA GLN A 43 -9.44 -4.75 0.98
C GLN A 43 -9.20 -3.32 0.50
N TYR A 44 -9.06 -3.09 -0.82
CA TYR A 44 -8.93 -1.75 -1.37
C TYR A 44 -10.28 -1.10 -1.62
N ARG A 45 -11.30 -1.88 -1.98
CA ARG A 45 -12.67 -1.38 -2.27
C ARG A 45 -13.33 -0.66 -1.10
N ILE A 46 -12.84 -0.88 0.12
CA ILE A 46 -13.35 -0.25 1.33
C ILE A 46 -12.65 1.09 1.65
N ILE A 47 -11.57 1.41 0.93
CA ILE A 47 -10.83 2.68 1.06
C ILE A 47 -11.66 3.78 0.40
N ARG A 48 -11.93 4.84 1.16
CA ARG A 48 -12.74 5.99 0.75
C ARG A 48 -11.91 7.25 0.52
N GLY A 49 -10.70 7.27 1.07
CA GLY A 49 -9.78 8.39 0.92
C GLY A 49 -8.43 8.12 1.58
N VAL A 50 -7.47 8.96 1.24
CA VAL A 50 -6.12 8.98 1.79
C VAL A 50 -5.82 10.40 2.26
N SER A 51 -5.17 10.55 3.40
CA SER A 51 -4.76 11.83 3.98
C SER A 51 -3.43 11.73 4.70
N ASP A 52 -2.91 12.87 5.17
CA ASP A 52 -1.70 12.97 6.01
C ASP A 52 -0.46 12.32 5.39
N GLU A 53 -0.36 12.38 4.07
CA GLU A 53 0.69 11.72 3.30
C GLU A 53 2.04 12.39 3.55
N THR A 54 3.03 11.60 3.96
CA THR A 54 4.42 12.03 3.99
C THR A 54 5.31 11.01 3.32
N PHE A 55 6.27 11.51 2.55
CA PHE A 55 7.23 10.70 1.81
C PHE A 55 8.63 11.14 2.15
N ARG A 56 9.50 10.17 2.39
CA ARG A 56 10.92 10.42 2.60
C ARG A 56 11.75 9.28 2.08
N VAL A 57 12.94 9.61 1.60
CA VAL A 57 13.95 8.63 1.20
C VAL A 57 14.97 8.52 2.32
N ARG A 58 15.23 7.30 2.78
CA ARG A 58 16.29 7.00 3.75
C ARG A 58 17.65 6.99 3.05
N ALA A 59 18.73 7.12 3.84
CA ALA A 59 20.10 7.11 3.31
C ALA A 59 20.49 5.81 2.60
N ASP A 60 19.81 4.69 2.91
CA ASP A 60 19.97 3.38 2.28
C ASP A 60 19.14 3.21 0.99
N GLY A 61 18.50 4.27 0.50
CA GLY A 61 17.69 4.26 -0.72
C GLY A 61 16.28 3.69 -0.53
N VAL A 62 15.89 3.33 0.70
CA VAL A 62 14.52 2.88 1.01
C VAL A 62 13.58 4.09 1.01
N VAL A 63 12.47 3.98 0.27
CA VAL A 63 11.40 4.98 0.32
C VAL A 63 10.47 4.62 1.47
N VAL A 64 10.09 5.62 2.27
CA VAL A 64 9.11 5.50 3.34
C VAL A 64 7.91 6.35 2.97
N ALA A 65 6.73 5.77 3.08
CA ALA A 65 5.45 6.45 2.99
C ALA A 65 4.69 6.27 4.31
N ASP A 66 4.25 7.38 4.89
CA ASP A 66 3.32 7.38 6.02
C ASP A 66 2.03 8.07 5.56
N PHE A 67 0.89 7.45 5.79
CA PHE A 67 -0.41 8.01 5.38
C PHE A 67 -1.56 7.44 6.22
N THR A 68 -2.69 8.15 6.21
CA THR A 68 -3.93 7.73 6.84
C THR A 68 -4.92 7.27 5.77
N LEU A 69 -5.38 6.03 5.85
CA LEU A 69 -6.52 5.54 5.08
C LEU A 69 -7.81 5.85 5.83
N SER A 70 -8.79 6.43 5.15
CA SER A 70 -10.18 6.41 5.60
C SER A 70 -10.87 5.20 5.00
N VAL A 71 -11.35 4.29 5.86
CA VAL A 71 -11.98 3.02 5.45
C VAL A 71 -13.41 2.96 5.97
N GLY A 72 -14.34 2.50 5.13
CA GLY A 72 -15.75 2.39 5.50
C GLY A 72 -16.57 1.60 4.49
N VAL A 73 -17.57 0.86 5.00
CA VAL A 73 -18.47 0.03 4.18
C VAL A 73 -19.91 0.22 4.65
N GLY A 74 -20.75 0.80 3.80
CA GLY A 74 -22.19 0.94 4.07
C GLY A 74 -22.46 1.70 5.39
N PRO A 75 -23.39 1.22 6.26
CA PRO A 75 -23.70 1.86 7.54
C PRO A 75 -22.66 1.62 8.64
N VAL A 76 -21.61 0.83 8.37
CA VAL A 76 -20.51 0.60 9.32
C VAL A 76 -19.63 1.85 9.32
N GLY A 77 -19.41 2.42 10.50
CA GLY A 77 -18.75 3.71 10.70
C GLY A 77 -17.41 3.84 9.98
N LEU A 78 -17.10 5.06 9.56
CA LEU A 78 -15.79 5.42 9.01
C LEU A 78 -14.74 5.21 10.11
N THR A 79 -13.77 4.33 9.87
CA THR A 79 -12.58 4.21 10.72
C THR A 79 -11.37 4.70 9.95
N THR A 80 -10.30 5.02 10.68
CA THR A 80 -9.05 5.43 10.07
C THR A 80 -8.00 4.37 10.33
N ALA A 81 -7.14 4.11 9.34
CA ALA A 81 -5.99 3.24 9.50
C ALA A 81 -4.74 4.03 9.16
N ARG A 82 -3.81 4.15 10.11
CA ARG A 82 -2.49 4.69 9.84
C ARG A 82 -1.63 3.59 9.22
N VAL A 83 -1.02 3.89 8.09
CA VAL A 83 -0.16 3.00 7.35
C VAL A 83 1.25 3.59 7.36
N HIS A 84 2.21 2.76 7.77
CA HIS A 84 3.63 3.00 7.59
C HIS A 84 4.14 1.97 6.60
N GLU A 85 4.56 2.40 5.42
CA GLU A 85 5.01 1.51 4.36
C GLU A 85 6.42 1.87 3.91
N THR A 86 7.22 0.84 3.64
CA THR A 86 8.56 0.99 3.09
C THR A 86 8.69 0.23 1.79
N PHE A 87 9.40 0.84 0.84
CA PHE A 87 9.61 0.31 -0.49
C PHE A 87 11.09 0.22 -0.78
N ARG A 88 11.53 -0.98 -1.17
CA ARG A 88 12.85 -1.21 -1.76
C ARG A 88 12.71 -1.35 -3.26
N TYR A 89 13.65 -0.73 -3.97
CA TYR A 89 13.69 -0.75 -5.42
C TYR A 89 14.85 -1.61 -5.91
N GLU A 90 14.61 -2.34 -6.98
CA GLU A 90 15.60 -3.09 -7.75
C GLU A 90 15.44 -2.69 -9.21
N SER A 91 16.50 -2.17 -9.84
CA SER A 91 16.49 -1.71 -11.24
C SER A 91 15.34 -0.72 -11.56
N GLY A 92 14.98 0.14 -10.60
CA GLY A 92 13.90 1.12 -10.74
C GLY A 92 12.49 0.56 -10.54
N LEU A 93 12.35 -0.72 -10.19
CA LEU A 93 11.08 -1.38 -9.91
C LEU A 93 10.95 -1.69 -8.42
N ILE A 94 9.72 -1.65 -7.89
CA ILE A 94 9.43 -2.00 -6.49
C ILE A 94 9.64 -3.50 -6.31
N ARG A 95 10.60 -3.88 -5.49
CA ARG A 95 10.97 -5.28 -5.20
C ARG A 95 10.40 -5.78 -3.89
N GLU A 96 10.45 -4.97 -2.84
CA GLU A 96 9.96 -5.37 -1.53
C GLU A 96 9.10 -4.26 -0.94
N ILE A 97 7.99 -4.67 -0.35
CA ILE A 97 7.05 -3.79 0.34
C ILE A 97 6.86 -4.33 1.74
N VAL A 98 7.09 -3.48 2.75
CA VAL A 98 6.81 -3.82 4.14
C VAL A 98 5.90 -2.75 4.69
N ALA A 99 4.71 -3.16 5.12
CA ALA A 99 3.68 -2.27 5.65
C ALA A 99 3.33 -2.66 7.09
N ASP A 100 3.21 -1.65 7.94
CA ASP A 100 2.63 -1.74 9.27
C ASP A 100 1.35 -0.93 9.29
N ILE A 101 0.24 -1.59 9.61
CA ILE A 101 -1.09 -0.99 9.64
C ILE A 101 -1.58 -0.92 11.08
N ARG A 102 -2.00 0.27 11.51
CA ARG A 102 -2.60 0.50 12.83
C ARG A 102 -3.97 1.11 12.65
N ILE A 103 -5.01 0.38 13.06
CA ILE A 103 -6.38 0.89 13.07
C ILE A 103 -6.52 1.91 14.22
N GLY A 104 -6.97 3.11 13.89
CA GLY A 104 -7.32 4.17 14.82
C GLY A 104 -8.78 4.04 15.25
N GLY A 105 -9.01 4.04 16.56
CA GLY A 105 -10.34 4.12 17.17
C GLY A 105 -10.91 5.53 17.16
#